data_AF-A0A3D8VE49-F1
#
_entry.id   AF-A0A3D8VE49-F1
#
_cell.length_a   1.000
_cell.length_b   1.000
_cell.length_c   1.000
_cell.angle_alpha   90.00
_cell.angle_beta   90.00
_cell.angle_gamma   90.00
#
_symmetry.space_group_name_H-M   'P 1'
#
loop_
_entity.id
_entity.type
_entity.pdbx_description
1 polymer ?
#
loop_
_entity_poly.entity_id
_entity_poly.type
_entity_poly.pdbx_seq_one_letter_code
_entity_poly.pdbx_strand_id
1 'polypeptide(L)'
;MKFSALQFNGTRVDISGQYSQRIDGSLILELDKRIPFREVCRLTRECISYLWIGRTGGGNWLVHKGPYTLKEQYGLIILSPDKEDRKL
;
A
#
# COMPACT_ATOMS: atom_id res chain seq x y z
N MET A 1 4.03 -2.24 -12.06
CA MET A 1 3.02 -3.29 -12.34
C MET A 1 1.62 -2.70 -12.21
N LYS A 2 0.67 -3.03 -13.10
CA LYS A 2 -0.74 -2.64 -12.89
C LYS A 2 -1.42 -3.57 -11.88
N PHE A 3 -2.25 -3.02 -11.01
CA PHE A 3 -3.07 -3.74 -10.04
C PHE A 3 -4.54 -3.31 -10.13
N SER A 4 -5.44 -4.11 -9.57
CA SER A 4 -6.86 -3.79 -9.43
C SER A 4 -7.47 -4.22 -8.10
N ALA A 5 -6.63 -4.59 -7.13
CA ALA A 5 -7.01 -4.81 -5.74
C ALA A 5 -5.80 -4.61 -4.82
N LEU A 6 -6.05 -4.04 -3.64
CA LEU A 6 -5.09 -3.90 -2.56
C LEU A 6 -5.66 -4.54 -1.29
N GLN A 7 -4.79 -5.05 -0.43
CA GLN A 7 -5.16 -5.44 0.93
C GLN A 7 -4.15 -4.86 1.91
N PHE A 8 -4.64 -4.19 2.95
CA PHE A 8 -3.84 -3.60 4.02
C PHE A 8 -4.21 -4.30 5.32
N ASN A 9 -3.27 -5.01 5.95
CA ASN A 9 -3.50 -5.73 7.22
C ASN A 9 -4.80 -6.59 7.26
N GLY A 10 -5.17 -7.21 6.14
CA GLY A 10 -6.42 -8.00 6.04
C GLY A 10 -7.63 -7.24 5.49
N THR A 11 -7.60 -5.91 5.44
CA THR A 11 -8.68 -5.11 4.86
C THR A 11 -8.47 -4.93 3.36
N ARG A 12 -9.38 -5.46 2.55
CA ARG A 12 -9.33 -5.36 1.09
C ARG A 12 -9.98 -4.06 0.59
N VAL A 13 -9.35 -3.46 -0.41
CA VAL A 13 -9.85 -2.30 -1.15
C VAL A 13 -9.78 -2.62 -2.64
N ASP A 14 -10.93 -2.62 -3.31
CA ASP A 14 -10.99 -2.79 -4.76
C ASP A 14 -10.69 -1.45 -5.44
N ILE A 15 -9.45 -1.29 -5.85
CA ILE A 15 -8.92 -0.10 -6.48
C ILE A 15 -7.85 -0.45 -7.50
N SER A 16 -7.84 0.28 -8.61
CA SER A 16 -6.88 0.10 -9.70
C SER A 16 -5.83 1.18 -9.71
N GLY A 17 -4.66 0.81 -10.23
CA GLY A 17 -3.54 1.74 -10.34
C GLY A 17 -2.26 1.08 -10.81
N GLN A 18 -1.17 1.81 -10.61
CA GLN A 18 0.18 1.38 -10.89
C GLN A 18 1.01 1.28 -9.60
N TYR A 19 1.79 0.23 -9.52
CA TYR A 19 2.70 -0.05 -8.42
C TYR A 19 4.15 0.04 -8.90
N SER A 20 5.00 0.69 -8.11
CA SER A 20 6.46 0.64 -8.22
C SER A 20 7.13 0.53 -6.85
N GLN A 21 8.34 -0.01 -6.82
CA GLN A 21 9.19 -0.11 -5.64
C GLN A 21 10.47 0.68 -5.84
N ARG A 22 10.84 1.47 -4.84
CA ARG A 22 12.11 2.21 -4.81
C ARG A 22 13.23 1.36 -4.21
N ILE A 23 14.46 1.77 -4.47
CA ILE A 23 15.67 1.10 -3.96
C ILE A 23 15.75 1.08 -2.43
N ASP A 24 15.10 2.04 -1.77
CA ASP A 24 15.07 2.17 -0.31
C ASP A 24 13.98 1.30 0.34
N GLY A 25 13.28 0.49 -0.45
CA GLY A 25 12.18 -0.37 -0.02
C GLY A 25 10.82 0.31 0.02
N SER A 26 10.73 1.62 -0.27
CA SER A 26 9.45 2.32 -0.33
C SER A 26 8.59 1.81 -1.48
N LEU A 27 7.30 1.66 -1.21
CA LEU A 27 6.30 1.24 -2.18
C LEU A 27 5.48 2.45 -2.61
N ILE A 28 5.33 2.64 -3.92
CA ILE A 28 4.58 3.73 -4.52
C ILE A 28 3.39 3.14 -5.26
N LEU A 29 2.19 3.61 -4.91
CA LEU A 29 0.93 3.23 -5.55
C LEU A 29 0.29 4.48 -6.14
N GLU A 30 0.24 4.55 -7.46
CA GLU A 30 -0.44 5.59 -8.22
C GLU A 30 -1.84 5.09 -8.57
N LEU A 31 -2.87 5.67 -7.97
CA LEU A 31 -4.24 5.20 -8.09
C LEU A 31 -4.94 5.83 -9.30
N ASP A 32 -5.70 5.04 -10.06
CA ASP A 32 -6.53 5.53 -11.16
C ASP A 32 -7.67 6.43 -10.67
N LYS A 33 -8.10 6.23 -9.41
CA LYS A 33 -9.14 6.99 -8.72
C LYS A 33 -8.72 7.26 -7.28
N ARG A 34 -9.19 8.36 -6.70
CA ARG A 34 -8.94 8.65 -5.28
C ARG A 34 -9.70 7.68 -4.38
N ILE A 35 -9.05 7.23 -3.31
CA ILE A 35 -9.71 6.54 -2.20
C ILE A 35 -10.57 7.56 -1.43
N PRO A 36 -11.76 7.18 -0.93
CA PRO A 36 -12.55 8.04 -0.07
C PRO A 36 -11.74 8.53 1.14
N PHE A 37 -11.86 9.81 1.49
CA PHE A 37 -11.11 10.44 2.59
C PHE A 37 -11.18 9.64 3.91
N ARG A 38 -12.34 9.06 4.22
CA ARG A 38 -12.53 8.22 5.42
C ARG A 38 -11.59 7.01 5.43
N GLU A 39 -11.42 6.33 4.30
CA GLU A 39 -10.50 5.19 4.18
C GLU A 39 -9.04 5.65 4.23
N VAL A 40 -8.71 6.80 3.63
CA VAL A 40 -7.37 7.40 3.76
C VAL A 40 -7.04 7.69 5.22
N CYS A 41 -7.93 8.32 5.98
CA CYS A 41 -7.73 8.61 7.39
C CYS A 41 -7.57 7.34 8.24
N ARG A 42 -8.28 6.27 7.88
CA ARG A 42 -8.13 4.98 8.55
C ARG A 42 -6.76 4.38 8.28
N LEU A 43 -6.40 4.25 7.01
CA LEU A 43 -5.13 3.64 6.57
C LEU A 43 -3.88 4.41 7.01
N THR A 44 -3.93 5.74 7.03
CA THR A 44 -2.78 6.58 7.46
C THR A 44 -2.51 6.55 8.97
N ARG A 45 -3.48 6.11 9.79
CA ARG A 45 -3.32 5.96 11.24
C ARG A 45 -2.84 4.56 11.65
N GLU A 46 -2.85 3.61 10.72
CA GLU A 46 -2.45 2.23 10.96
C GLU A 46 -0.97 2.03 10.58
N CYS A 47 -0.23 1.28 11.40
CA CYS A 47 1.03 0.70 10.95
C CYS A 47 0.72 -0.47 10.02
N ILE A 48 1.20 -0.42 8.78
CA ILE A 48 0.92 -1.48 7.80
C ILE A 48 1.98 -2.56 7.91
N SER A 49 1.64 -3.68 8.55
CA SER A 49 2.52 -4.85 8.69
C SER A 49 2.55 -5.68 7.41
N TYR A 50 1.47 -5.68 6.64
CA TYR A 50 1.39 -6.40 5.38
C TYR A 50 0.60 -5.63 4.34
N LEU A 51 1.14 -5.61 3.12
CA LEU A 51 0.48 -5.12 1.93
C LEU A 51 0.42 -6.24 0.90
N TRP A 52 -0.78 -6.53 0.39
CA TRP A 52 -0.96 -7.40 -0.76
C TRP A 52 -1.42 -6.57 -1.96
N ILE A 53 -0.77 -6.79 -3.10
CA ILE A 53 -1.04 -6.11 -4.37
C ILE A 53 -1.43 -7.16 -5.40
N GLY A 54 -2.62 -7.05 -5.97
CA GLY A 54 -3.15 -8.08 -6.85
C GLY A 54 -4.14 -7.56 -7.88
N ARG A 55 -4.85 -8.49 -8.52
CA ARG A 55 -5.96 -8.19 -9.43
C ARG A 55 -7.26 -8.71 -8.82
N THR A 56 -8.34 -7.95 -8.99
CA THR A 56 -9.68 -8.42 -8.64
C THR A 56 -9.99 -9.74 -9.36
N GLY A 57 -10.40 -10.77 -8.61
CA GLY A 57 -10.69 -12.10 -9.13
C GLY A 57 -9.46 -12.95 -9.48
N GLY A 58 -8.24 -12.42 -9.31
CA GLY A 58 -6.99 -13.17 -9.51
C GLY A 58 -6.53 -13.90 -8.24
N GLY A 59 -5.96 -15.09 -8.41
CA GLY A 59 -5.38 -15.86 -7.29
C GLY A 59 -3.97 -15.44 -6.87
N ASN A 60 -3.26 -14.67 -7.70
CA ASN A 60 -1.86 -14.30 -7.47
C ASN A 60 -1.76 -12.91 -6.83
N TRP A 61 -1.17 -12.86 -5.63
CA TRP A 61 -0.91 -11.64 -4.88
C TRP A 61 0.60 -11.45 -4.70
N LEU A 62 1.08 -10.24 -4.96
CA LEU A 62 2.39 -9.80 -4.53
C LEU A 62 2.28 -9.35 -3.07
N VAL A 63 3.13 -9.89 -2.18
CA VAL A 63 3.05 -9.63 -0.74
C VAL A 63 4.28 -8.91 -0.25
N HIS A 64 4.07 -7.79 0.43
CA HIS A 64 5.10 -7.00 1.09
C HIS A 64 4.90 -7.03 2.59
N LYS A 65 5.99 -7.28 3.32
CA LYS A 65 6.01 -7.28 4.79
C LYS A 65 6.65 -5.98 5.28
N GLY A 66 5.95 -5.30 6.18
CA GLY A 66 6.37 -4.07 6.83
C GLY A 66 7.22 -4.32 8.08
N PRO A 67 7.27 -3.35 9.02
CA PRO A 67 6.34 -2.22 9.16
C PRO A 67 6.47 -1.13 8.08
N TYR A 68 5.34 -0.59 7.65
CA TYR A 68 5.29 0.59 6.79
C TYR A 68 4.47 1.72 7.42
N THR A 69 4.94 2.94 7.25
CA THR A 69 4.14 4.16 7.45
C THR A 69 3.52 4.57 6.12
N LEU A 70 2.22 4.85 6.11
CA LEU A 70 1.49 5.24 4.91
C LEU A 70 1.27 6.75 4.85
N LYS A 71 1.59 7.35 3.69
CA LYS A 71 1.18 8.71 3.33
C LYS A 71 0.35 8.66 2.06
N GLU A 72 -0.70 9.46 1.99
CA GLU A 72 -1.52 9.62 0.80
C GLU A 72 -1.56 11.09 0.39
N GLN A 73 -1.37 11.36 -0.90
CA GLN A 73 -1.45 12.71 -1.46
C GLN A 73 -2.00 12.65 -2.89
N TYR A 74 -3.23 13.13 -3.09
CA TYR A 74 -3.87 13.32 -4.40
C TYR A 74 -3.99 12.06 -5.29
N GLY A 75 -4.21 10.88 -4.71
CA GLY A 75 -4.26 9.61 -5.41
C GLY A 75 -2.90 8.89 -5.47
N LEU A 76 -1.88 9.43 -4.81
CA LEU A 76 -0.58 8.78 -4.63
C LEU A 76 -0.49 8.25 -3.20
N ILE A 77 -0.33 6.94 -3.05
CA ILE A 77 0.02 6.33 -1.76
C ILE A 77 1.51 6.00 -1.75
N ILE A 78 2.17 6.41 -0.68
CA ILE A 78 3.57 6.11 -0.40
C ILE A 78 3.61 5.30 0.89
N LEU A 79 4.10 4.07 0.81
CA LEU A 79 4.43 3.27 1.99
C LEU A 79 5.94 3.30 2.18
N SER A 80 6.38 3.98 3.24
CA SER A 80 7.79 4.05 3.62
C SER A 80 8.07 2.96 4.66
N PRO A 81 9.11 2.13 4.49
CA PRO A 81 9.51 1.19 5.54
C PRO A 81 9.82 1.98 6.79
N ASP A 82 9.28 1.55 7.91
CA ASP A 82 9.66 2.16 9.17
C ASP A 82 11.14 1.84 9.43
N LYS A 83 11.93 2.87 9.71
CA LYS A 83 13.38 2.72 9.94
C LYS A 83 13.69 2.38 11.40
N GLU A 84 12.69 2.15 12.24
CA GLU A 84 12.84 1.66 13.61
C GLU A 84 13.26 0.18 13.68
N ASP A 85 14.32 -0.19 12.95
CA ASP A 85 15.12 -1.39 13.24
C ASP A 85 16.57 -1.23 12.74
N ARG A 86 17.17 -0.06 13.02
CA ARG A 86 18.63 0.13 12.99
C ARG A 86 19.19 0.26 14.40
N LYS A 87 18.76 -0.61 15.31
CA LYS A 87 19.41 -0.81 16.61
C LYS A 87 19.45 -2.29 16.97
N LEU A 88 20.27 -3.06 16.25
CA LEU A 88 20.96 -4.24 16.78
C LEU A 88 22.38 -4.23 16.24
#